data_AF-A0A533V931-F1
#
_entry.id   AF-A0A533V931-F1
#
_cell.length_a   1.000
_cell.length_b   1.000
_cell.length_c   1.000
_cell.angle_alpha   90.00
_cell.angle_beta   90.00
_cell.angle_gamma   90.00
#
_symmetry.space_group_name_H-M   'P 1'
#
loop_
_entity.id
_entity.type
_entity.pdbx_description
1 polymer ?
#
loop_
_entity_poly.entity_id
_entity_poly.type
_entity_poly.pdbx_seq_one_letter_code
_entity_poly.pdbx_strand_id
1 'polypeptide(L)'
;MPFRLDDVDIAVLESLLKDGRKSFRHISREIRVSTPTVKQRYEKLVNMGLIKAVIPVIDLGMIENKASVKLDQIRLNTIKHHNIKITKDTIVKMVCDYCKGPVHEKPHMLKFANLERFFCCTSCKSLYKEKYKGRIDSLTSKNSF
;
A
#
# COMPACT_ATOMS: atom_id res chain seq x y z
N MET A 1 -13.45 15.26 -3.00
CA MET A 1 -12.28 15.18 -3.90
C MET A 1 -11.60 13.83 -3.71
N PRO A 2 -11.37 13.08 -4.81
CA PRO A 2 -10.63 11.83 -4.77
C PRO A 2 -9.18 12.07 -4.34
N PHE A 3 -8.53 11.03 -3.80
CA PHE A 3 -7.15 11.15 -3.32
C PHE A 3 -6.20 11.44 -4.50
N ARG A 4 -5.54 12.60 -4.44
CA ARG A 4 -4.51 13.01 -5.38
C ARG A 4 -3.14 12.73 -4.77
N LEU A 5 -2.26 12.12 -5.55
CA LEU A 5 -0.86 11.93 -5.17
C LEU A 5 -0.16 13.28 -5.18
N ASP A 6 0.60 13.56 -4.13
CA ASP A 6 1.49 14.71 -4.13
C ASP A 6 2.91 14.34 -4.57
N ASP A 7 3.77 15.36 -4.65
CA ASP A 7 5.15 15.22 -5.11
C ASP A 7 5.95 14.25 -4.26
N VAL A 8 5.66 14.16 -2.96
CA VAL A 8 6.32 13.23 -2.05
C VAL A 8 5.85 11.80 -2.33
N ASP A 9 4.54 11.60 -2.52
CA ASP A 9 3.99 10.28 -2.86
C ASP A 9 4.63 9.74 -4.16
N ILE A 10 4.77 10.60 -5.18
CA ILE A 10 5.41 10.23 -6.46
C ILE A 10 6.88 9.92 -6.27
N ALA A 11 7.63 10.75 -5.56
CA ALA A 11 9.07 10.53 -5.35
C ALA A 11 9.34 9.24 -4.57
N VAL A 12 8.48 8.88 -3.59
CA VAL A 12 8.55 7.59 -2.88
C VAL A 12 8.33 6.43 -3.86
N LEU A 13 7.32 6.51 -4.73
CA LEU A 13 7.04 5.49 -5.73
C LEU A 13 8.19 5.33 -6.73
N GLU A 14 8.72 6.43 -7.27
CA GLU A 14 9.85 6.42 -8.20
C GLU A 14 11.09 5.78 -7.57
N SER A 15 11.39 6.13 -6.32
CA SER A 15 12.52 5.56 -5.59
C SER A 15 12.38 4.04 -5.41
N LEU A 16 11.17 3.55 -5.10
CA LEU A 16 10.87 2.11 -4.92
C LEU A 16 10.85 1.36 -6.25
N LEU A 17 10.38 1.98 -7.34
CA LEU A 17 10.44 1.38 -8.68
C LEU A 17 11.88 1.18 -9.14
N LYS A 18 12.78 2.10 -8.78
CA LYS A 18 14.21 1.97 -9.06
C LYS A 18 14.86 0.86 -8.22
N ASP A 19 14.55 0.78 -6.93
CA ASP A 19 14.99 -0.30 -6.06
C ASP A 19 14.02 -0.50 -4.88
N GLY A 20 13.23 -1.56 -4.96
CA GLY A 20 12.24 -1.92 -3.95
C GLY A 20 12.84 -2.36 -2.61
N ARG A 21 14.16 -2.61 -2.55
CA ARG A 21 14.85 -3.02 -1.31
C ARG A 21 15.35 -1.83 -0.48
N LYS A 22 15.19 -0.59 -0.98
CA LYS A 22 15.64 0.61 -0.27
C LYS A 22 14.93 0.75 1.08
N SER A 23 15.71 1.04 2.12
CA SER A 23 15.15 1.41 3.42
C SER A 23 14.52 2.81 3.39
N PHE A 24 13.53 3.07 4.24
CA PHE A 24 12.93 4.41 4.36
C PHE A 24 13.96 5.50 4.68
N ARG A 25 15.04 5.16 5.39
CA ARG A 25 16.16 6.09 5.66
C ARG A 25 16.91 6.45 4.38
N HIS A 26 17.08 5.52 3.45
CA HIS A 26 17.72 5.80 2.17
C HIS A 26 16.82 6.72 1.32
N ILE A 27 15.54 6.35 1.19
CA ILE A 27 14.54 7.15 0.45
C ILE A 27 14.45 8.57 1.04
N SER A 28 14.43 8.70 2.36
CA SER A 28 14.42 9.97 3.09
C SER A 28 15.55 10.91 2.65
N ARG A 29 16.78 10.40 2.52
CA ARG A 29 17.95 11.19 2.08
C ARG A 29 17.83 11.61 0.62
N GLU A 30 17.32 10.73 -0.24
CA GLU A 30 17.17 10.95 -1.68
C GLU A 30 16.13 12.04 -1.97
N ILE A 31 14.96 11.97 -1.32
CA ILE A 31 13.85 12.89 -1.58
C ILE A 31 13.82 14.11 -0.63
N ARG A 32 14.78 14.19 0.32
CA ARG A 32 14.92 15.26 1.34
C ARG A 32 13.69 15.44 2.23
N VAL A 33 13.11 14.34 2.66
CA VAL A 33 11.94 14.30 3.55
C VAL A 33 12.26 13.42 4.75
N SER A 34 11.69 13.71 5.93
CA SER A 34 11.98 12.93 7.15
C SER A 34 11.61 11.43 6.99
N THR A 35 12.39 10.54 7.59
CA THR A 35 12.09 9.08 7.60
C THR A 35 10.66 8.77 8.09
N PRO A 36 10.14 9.39 9.18
CA PRO A 36 8.75 9.19 9.60
C PRO A 36 7.74 9.59 8.53
N THR A 37 7.97 10.69 7.81
CA THR A 37 7.09 11.11 6.71
C THR A 37 7.14 10.11 5.56
N VAL A 38 8.32 9.61 5.16
CA VAL A 38 8.44 8.57 4.12
C VAL A 38 7.68 7.31 4.51
N LYS A 39 7.83 6.85 5.77
CA LYS A 39 7.11 5.69 6.29
C LYS A 39 5.60 5.89 6.22
N GLN A 40 5.11 7.03 6.71
CA GLN A 40 3.68 7.37 6.68
C GLN A 40 3.12 7.39 5.26
N ARG A 41 3.88 7.98 4.32
CA ARG A 41 3.52 8.06 2.89
C ARG A 41 3.42 6.67 2.28
N TYR A 42 4.45 5.85 2.46
CA TYR A 42 4.47 4.47 2.01
C TYR A 42 3.29 3.65 2.58
N GLU A 43 3.08 3.68 3.90
CA GLU A 43 2.00 2.94 4.55
C GLU A 43 0.63 3.36 4.03
N LYS A 44 0.42 4.64 3.77
CA LYS A 44 -0.81 5.14 3.18
C LYS A 44 -1.04 4.59 1.76
N LEU A 45 0.00 4.60 0.91
CA LEU A 45 -0.05 4.07 -0.45
C LEU A 45 -0.31 2.55 -0.47
N VAL A 46 0.20 1.82 0.53
CA VAL A 46 -0.11 0.39 0.74
C VAL A 46 -1.55 0.20 1.21
N ASN A 47 -1.98 0.91 2.25
CA ASN A 47 -3.31 0.75 2.83
C ASN A 47 -4.42 1.11 1.84
N MET A 48 -4.21 2.08 0.96
CA MET A 48 -5.17 2.42 -0.10
C MET A 48 -5.17 1.42 -1.27
N GLY A 49 -4.22 0.47 -1.28
CA GLY A 49 -4.09 -0.56 -2.32
C GLY A 49 -3.39 -0.10 -3.60
N LEU A 50 -2.75 1.08 -3.60
CA LEU A 50 -1.96 1.54 -4.74
C LEU A 50 -0.65 0.76 -4.85
N ILE A 51 0.05 0.58 -3.72
CA ILE A 51 1.16 -0.37 -3.60
C ILE A 51 0.60 -1.70 -3.13
N LYS A 52 0.54 -2.68 -4.03
CA LYS A 52 0.05 -4.03 -3.71
C LYS A 52 1.14 -4.96 -3.19
N ALA A 53 2.33 -4.86 -3.76
CA ALA A 53 3.48 -5.71 -3.40
C ALA A 53 4.79 -5.06 -3.86
N VAL A 54 5.89 -5.44 -3.21
CA VAL A 54 7.26 -5.29 -3.71
C VAL A 54 7.77 -6.70 -4.00
N ILE A 55 8.11 -6.97 -5.26
CA ILE A 55 8.40 -8.32 -5.72
C ILE A 55 9.91 -8.43 -6.00
N PRO A 56 10.62 -9.42 -5.44
CA PRO A 56 12.00 -9.67 -5.82
C PRO A 56 12.07 -10.24 -7.24
N VAL A 57 13.03 -9.74 -8.03
CA VAL A 57 13.40 -10.36 -9.29
C VAL A 57 14.39 -11.49 -8.98
N ILE A 58 13.93 -12.73 -9.09
CA ILE A 58 14.75 -13.93 -8.85
C ILE A 58 15.33 -14.37 -10.19
N ASP A 59 16.65 -14.58 -10.22
CA ASP A 59 17.33 -15.26 -11.32
C ASP A 59 17.19 -16.77 -11.14
N LEU A 60 16.34 -17.38 -11.98
CA LEU A 60 16.08 -18.82 -11.92
C LEU A 60 17.21 -19.65 -12.52
N GLY A 61 18.13 -19.05 -13.29
CA GLY A 61 19.34 -19.73 -13.78
C GLY A 61 20.31 -20.10 -12.66
N MET A 62 20.17 -19.47 -11.49
CA MET A 62 20.92 -19.77 -10.27
C MET A 62 20.27 -20.89 -9.43
N ILE A 63 19.20 -21.53 -9.90
CA ILE A 63 18.45 -22.56 -9.15
C ILE A 63 18.55 -23.91 -9.87
N GLU A 64 19.25 -24.87 -9.26
CA GLU A 64 19.59 -26.16 -9.90
C GLU A 64 18.42 -27.17 -9.99
N ASN A 65 17.33 -26.97 -9.24
CA ASN A 65 16.29 -27.99 -9.04
C ASN A 65 14.93 -27.60 -9.64
N LYS A 66 13.98 -28.57 -9.71
CA LYS A 66 12.56 -28.42 -10.13
C LYS A 66 11.75 -27.28 -9.43
N ALA A 67 12.35 -26.59 -8.47
CA ALA A 67 11.81 -25.39 -7.83
C ALA A 67 11.68 -24.19 -8.79
N SER A 68 12.50 -24.12 -9.84
CA SER A 68 12.48 -23.04 -10.84
C SER A 68 11.11 -22.88 -11.51
N VAL A 69 10.49 -23.99 -11.93
CA VAL A 69 9.16 -24.00 -12.59
C VAL A 69 8.05 -23.50 -11.67
N LYS A 70 8.11 -23.85 -10.37
CA LYS A 70 7.10 -23.42 -9.38
C LYS A 70 7.22 -21.92 -9.08
N LEU A 71 8.43 -21.38 -9.07
CA LEU A 71 8.69 -19.96 -8.84
C LEU A 71 8.24 -19.09 -10.04
N ASP A 72 8.41 -19.58 -11.27
CA ASP A 72 7.94 -18.89 -12.48
C ASP A 72 6.42 -18.75 -12.53
N GLN A 73 5.67 -19.79 -12.13
CA GLN A 73 4.20 -19.73 -12.08
C GLN A 73 3.69 -18.68 -11.09
N ILE A 74 4.34 -18.53 -9.92
CA ILE A 74 3.99 -17.50 -8.92
C ILE A 74 4.26 -16.10 -9.48
N ARG A 75 5.38 -15.93 -10.20
CA ARG A 75 5.77 -14.66 -10.82
C ARG A 75 4.77 -14.22 -11.90
N LEU A 76 4.40 -15.10 -12.82
CA LEU A 76 3.53 -14.78 -13.97
C LEU A 76 2.10 -14.41 -13.56
N ASN A 77 1.57 -14.95 -12.46
CA ASN A 77 0.26 -14.57 -11.94
C ASN A 77 0.24 -13.15 -11.33
N THR A 78 1.41 -12.61 -10.99
CA THR A 78 1.52 -11.35 -10.22
C THR A 78 1.84 -10.14 -11.11
N ILE A 79 2.49 -10.32 -12.28
CA ILE A 79 3.14 -9.23 -13.05
C ILE A 79 2.45 -8.92 -14.39
N LYS A 80 1.24 -9.43 -14.68
CA LYS A 80 0.66 -9.43 -16.05
C LYS A 80 0.59 -8.08 -16.78
N HIS A 81 0.69 -6.93 -16.12
CA HIS A 81 0.84 -5.64 -16.78
C HIS A 81 1.68 -4.74 -15.89
N HIS A 82 2.53 -3.86 -16.43
CA HIS A 82 2.66 -2.45 -15.99
C HIS A 82 3.84 -1.72 -16.68
N ASN A 83 3.55 -1.05 -17.79
CA ASN A 83 4.13 0.28 -18.05
C ASN A 83 3.08 1.30 -17.60
N ILE A 84 3.15 1.78 -16.35
CA ILE A 84 2.30 2.89 -15.87
C ILE A 84 3.19 4.10 -15.67
N LYS A 85 2.91 5.18 -16.41
CA LYS A 85 3.40 6.52 -16.07
C LYS A 85 2.46 7.10 -15.00
N ILE A 86 2.94 7.23 -13.78
CA ILE A 86 2.23 7.92 -12.69
C ILE A 86 2.62 9.40 -12.77
N THR A 87 1.63 10.29 -12.77
CA THR A 87 1.84 11.75 -12.85
C THR A 87 1.11 12.46 -11.72
N LYS A 88 1.42 13.74 -11.48
CA LYS A 88 0.79 14.57 -10.42
C LYS A 88 -0.74 14.66 -10.53
N ASP A 89 -1.28 14.51 -11.74
CA ASP A 89 -2.73 14.54 -11.99
C ASP A 89 -3.40 13.15 -11.92
N THR A 90 -2.66 12.11 -11.53
CA THR A 90 -3.21 10.77 -11.41
C THR A 90 -4.19 10.71 -10.23
N ILE A 91 -5.47 10.61 -10.56
CA ILE A 91 -6.56 10.44 -9.59
C ILE A 91 -6.61 8.97 -9.17
N VAL A 92 -6.45 8.71 -7.87
CA VAL A 92 -6.57 7.34 -7.34
C VAL A 92 -8.03 7.06 -6.96
N LYS A 93 -8.62 6.05 -7.60
CA LYS A 93 -9.96 5.55 -7.26
C LYS A 93 -9.89 4.77 -5.95
N MET A 94 -10.41 5.35 -4.87
CA MET A 94 -10.56 4.67 -3.58
C MET A 94 -11.93 3.99 -3.47
N VAL A 95 -11.94 2.84 -2.80
CA VAL A 95 -13.13 2.03 -2.55
C VAL A 95 -13.36 1.91 -1.05
N CYS A 96 -14.62 1.98 -0.61
CA CYS A 96 -15.01 1.85 0.79
C CYS A 96 -14.73 0.43 1.31
N ASP A 97 -14.03 0.32 2.43
CA ASP A 97 -13.69 -0.97 3.04
C ASP A 97 -14.91 -1.77 3.52
N TYR A 98 -16.03 -1.09 3.81
CA TYR A 98 -17.28 -1.71 4.25
C TYR A 98 -18.23 -2.04 3.08
N CYS A 99 -18.81 -1.02 2.42
CA CYS A 99 -19.84 -1.22 1.41
C CYS A 99 -19.31 -1.53 0.00
N LYS A 100 -18.00 -1.45 -0.22
CA LYS A 100 -17.34 -1.62 -1.53
C LYS A 100 -17.75 -0.60 -2.60
N GLY A 101 -18.49 0.44 -2.22
CA GLY A 101 -18.79 1.58 -3.08
C GLY A 101 -17.62 2.54 -3.27
N PRO A 102 -17.67 3.43 -4.28
CA PRO A 102 -16.65 4.45 -4.52
C PRO A 102 -16.57 5.48 -3.38
N VAL A 103 -15.37 6.01 -3.14
CA VAL A 103 -15.14 7.13 -2.23
C VAL A 103 -14.93 8.41 -3.05
N HIS A 104 -15.95 9.25 -3.13
CA HIS A 104 -15.93 10.50 -3.93
C HIS A 104 -15.28 11.68 -3.19
N GLU A 105 -15.30 11.64 -1.86
CA GLU A 105 -14.83 12.71 -0.99
C GLU A 105 -13.64 12.32 -0.13
N LYS A 106 -13.29 13.17 0.83
CA LYS A 106 -12.27 12.84 1.82
C LYS A 106 -12.75 11.61 2.60
N PRO A 107 -12.01 10.48 2.59
CA PRO A 107 -12.47 9.27 3.24
C PRO A 107 -12.60 9.49 4.75
N HIS A 108 -13.62 8.87 5.34
CA HIS A 108 -13.59 8.65 6.78
C HIS A 108 -12.55 7.57 7.06
N MET A 109 -11.61 7.87 7.94
CA MET A 109 -10.52 6.96 8.25
C MET A 109 -10.74 6.28 9.61
N LEU A 110 -10.34 5.03 9.69
CA LEU A 110 -10.16 4.28 10.93
C LEU A 110 -8.74 3.72 10.97
N LYS A 111 -7.98 4.10 12.00
CA LYS A 111 -6.64 3.57 12.25
C LYS A 111 -6.67 2.61 13.43
N PHE A 112 -6.01 1.46 13.30
CA PHE A 112 -5.81 0.49 14.37
C PHE A 112 -4.57 -0.35 14.06
N ALA A 113 -3.74 -0.60 15.07
CA ALA A 113 -2.41 -1.20 14.87
C ALA A 113 -1.63 -0.44 13.77
N ASN A 114 -1.08 -1.17 12.78
CA ASN A 114 -0.39 -0.60 11.62
C ASN A 114 -1.28 -0.54 10.36
N LEU A 115 -2.61 -0.54 10.53
CA LEU A 115 -3.57 -0.55 9.43
C LEU A 115 -4.41 0.73 9.41
N GLU A 116 -4.67 1.22 8.20
CA GLU A 116 -5.62 2.28 7.94
C GLU A 116 -6.73 1.76 7.04
N ARG A 117 -7.99 2.04 7.41
CA ARG A 117 -9.19 1.71 6.63
C ARG A 117 -9.91 2.97 6.20
N PHE A 118 -10.44 2.96 4.98
CA PHE A 118 -11.07 4.10 4.31
C PHE A 118 -12.55 3.82 4.02
N PHE A 119 -13.42 4.78 4.35
CA PHE A 119 -14.87 4.64 4.21
C PHE A 119 -15.49 5.84 3.49
N CYS A 120 -16.55 5.59 2.73
CA CYS A 120 -17.29 6.63 2.01
C CYS A 120 -18.16 7.53 2.92
N CYS A 121 -18.57 7.05 4.10
CA CYS A 121 -19.38 7.81 5.05
C CYS A 121 -19.11 7.37 6.52
N THR A 122 -19.55 8.17 7.48
CA THR A 122 -19.48 7.85 8.92
C THR A 122 -20.18 6.54 9.27
N SER A 123 -21.33 6.27 8.65
CA SER A 123 -22.11 5.04 8.88
C SER A 123 -21.32 3.79 8.50
N CYS A 124 -20.67 3.78 7.33
CA CYS A 124 -19.82 2.66 6.91
C CYS A 124 -18.66 2.42 7.89
N LYS A 125 -18.06 3.50 8.41
CA LYS A 125 -17.00 3.41 9.42
C LYS A 125 -17.52 2.79 10.73
N SER A 126 -18.67 3.26 11.22
CA SER A 126 -19.27 2.76 12.46
C SER A 126 -19.68 1.29 12.34
N LEU A 127 -20.36 0.92 11.27
CA LEU A 127 -20.77 -0.46 11.00
C LEU A 127 -19.57 -1.39 10.83
N TYR A 128 -18.48 -0.91 10.22
CA TYR A 128 -17.24 -1.67 10.15
C TYR A 128 -16.64 -1.93 11.54
N LYS A 129 -16.57 -0.89 12.39
CA LYS A 129 -16.07 -1.03 13.77
C LYS A 129 -16.86 -2.06 14.56
N GLU A 130 -18.18 -2.00 14.46
CA GLU A 130 -19.07 -2.91 15.17
C GLU A 130 -18.90 -4.34 14.66
N LYS A 131 -19.00 -4.54 13.33
CA LYS A 131 -18.86 -5.85 12.70
C LYS A 131 -17.52 -6.52 12.98
N TYR A 132 -16.43 -5.75 13.02
CA TYR A 132 -15.06 -6.27 13.18
C TYR A 132 -14.43 -5.98 14.54
N LYS A 133 -15.23 -5.62 15.55
CA LYS A 133 -14.77 -5.20 16.88
C LYS A 133 -13.74 -6.16 17.49
N GLY A 134 -14.07 -7.45 17.58
CA GLY A 134 -13.17 -8.43 18.19
C GLY A 134 -11.82 -8.58 17.47
N ARG A 135 -11.80 -8.45 16.13
CA ARG A 135 -10.55 -8.47 15.35
C ARG A 135 -9.75 -7.19 15.57
N ILE A 136 -10.40 -6.04 15.59
CA ILE A 136 -9.76 -4.73 15.81
C ILE A 136 -9.11 -4.71 17.19
N ASP A 137 -9.83 -5.14 18.23
CA ASP A 137 -9.33 -5.18 19.61
C ASP A 137 -8.12 -6.11 19.73
N SER A 138 -8.19 -7.30 19.13
CA SER A 138 -7.09 -8.29 19.13
C SER A 138 -5.82 -7.81 18.42
N LEU A 139 -5.94 -6.96 17.39
CA LEU A 139 -4.80 -6.41 16.66
C LEU A 139 -4.20 -5.20 17.37
N THR A 140 -5.04 -4.41 18.04
CA THR A 140 -4.61 -3.22 18.76
C THR A 140 -3.83 -3.59 20.02
N SER A 141 -4.24 -4.64 20.73
CA SER A 141 -3.55 -5.12 21.94
C SER A 141 -2.16 -5.74 21.68
N LYS A 142 -1.89 -6.23 20.47
CA LYS A 142 -0.61 -6.87 20.11
C LYS A 142 0.50 -5.88 19.76
N ASN A 143 0.18 -4.61 19.51
CA ASN A 143 1.13 -3.58 19.08
C ASN A 143 1.68 -2.73 20.23
N SER A 144 1.44 -3.12 21.49
CA SER A 144 1.83 -2.38 22.70
C SER A 144 3.19 -2.80 23.29
N PHE A 145 4.07 -3.43 22.51
CA PHE A 145 5.40 -3.86 22.92
C PHE A 145 6.48 -3.27 22.01
#